data_AF-A0A970LH53-F1
#
_entry.id   AF-A0A970LH53-F1
#
_cell.length_a   1.000
_cell.length_b   1.000
_cell.length_c   1.000
_cell.angle_alpha   90.00
_cell.angle_beta   90.00
_cell.angle_gamma   90.00
#
_symmetry.space_group_name_H-M   'P 1'
#
loop_
_entity.id
_entity.type
_entity.pdbx_description
1 polymer ?
#
loop_
_entity_poly.entity_id
_entity_poly.type
_entity_poly.pdbx_seq_one_letter_code
_entity_poly.pdbx_strand_id
1 'polypeptide(L)'
;MDMSGMEWAVDNSGGDCQYVTILSPITRFADAILGIHATKIEFGKEDPTVIDHFGYNNNTYLGHYYDETMYFSVTQMDQIIYDTVPTYSAVGRFNYYDFINLNQDPTVDRLYHNRESFVCAINLPRSL
;
A
#
# COMPACT_ATOMS: atom_id res chain seq x y z
N MET A 1 -10.78 -10.87 4.47
CA MET A 1 -9.41 -11.39 4.39
C MET A 1 -8.60 -10.50 3.48
N ASP A 2 -7.28 -10.39 3.67
CA ASP A 2 -6.39 -9.60 2.83
C ASP A 2 -6.64 -9.83 1.33
N MET A 3 -6.93 -11.08 0.94
CA MET A 3 -7.36 -11.44 -0.42
C MET A 3 -8.53 -10.61 -0.95
N SER A 4 -9.55 -10.30 -0.13
CA SER A 4 -10.69 -9.49 -0.57
C SER A 4 -10.33 -8.02 -0.82
N GLY A 5 -9.38 -7.48 -0.05
CA GLY A 5 -8.85 -6.14 -0.29
C GLY A 5 -7.99 -6.09 -1.56
N MET A 6 -7.22 -7.15 -1.81
CA MET A 6 -6.39 -7.26 -3.01
C MET A 6 -7.21 -7.56 -4.26
N GLU A 7 -8.27 -8.35 -4.15
CA GLU A 7 -9.24 -8.57 -5.22
C GLU A 7 -9.88 -7.24 -5.62
N TRP A 8 -10.31 -6.43 -4.64
CA TRP A 8 -10.77 -5.08 -4.92
C TRP A 8 -9.69 -4.23 -5.61
N ALA A 9 -8.44 -4.27 -5.14
CA ALA A 9 -7.35 -3.52 -5.76
C ALA A 9 -7.07 -3.96 -7.19
N VAL A 10 -7.09 -5.27 -7.47
CA VAL A 10 -6.87 -5.85 -8.80
C VAL A 10 -8.02 -5.53 -9.74
N ASP A 11 -9.27 -5.63 -9.29
CA ASP A 11 -10.44 -5.35 -10.10
C ASP A 11 -10.61 -3.86 -10.44
N ASN A 12 -10.05 -2.98 -9.59
CA ASN A 12 -10.15 -1.53 -9.73
C ASN A 12 -8.83 -0.87 -10.18
N SER A 13 -7.77 -1.64 -10.42
CA SER A 13 -6.54 -1.13 -11.02
C SER A 13 -6.71 -1.06 -12.53
N GLY A 14 -6.70 0.15 -13.06
CA GLY A 14 -6.51 0.36 -14.51
C GLY A 14 -5.07 0.02 -14.92
N GLY A 15 -4.85 -0.16 -16.22
CA GLY A 15 -3.53 -0.50 -16.76
C GLY A 15 -2.42 0.53 -16.50
N ASP A 16 -2.77 1.77 -16.12
CA ASP A 16 -1.83 2.87 -15.88
C ASP A 16 -1.63 3.18 -14.37
N CYS A 17 -2.19 2.39 -13.46
CA CYS A 17 -2.05 2.63 -12.02
C CYS A 17 -0.64 2.29 -11.53
N GLN A 18 0.07 3.27 -10.96
CA GLN A 18 1.35 3.02 -10.31
C GLN A 18 1.14 2.54 -8.87
N TYR A 19 1.78 1.43 -8.51
CA TYR A 19 1.68 0.84 -7.18
C TYR A 19 2.98 0.98 -6.41
N VAL A 20 2.88 1.15 -5.10
CA VAL A 20 3.98 0.99 -4.14
C VAL A 20 3.62 -0.06 -3.09
N THR A 21 4.65 -0.67 -2.49
CA THR A 21 4.50 -1.82 -1.60
C THR A 21 5.10 -1.58 -0.21
N ILE A 22 4.45 -2.08 0.84
CA ILE A 22 5.05 -2.18 2.18
C ILE A 22 5.92 -3.43 2.27
N LEU A 23 5.29 -4.61 2.45
CA LEU A 23 5.93 -5.93 2.42
C LEU A 23 5.27 -6.86 1.41
N SER A 24 3.95 -6.77 1.25
CA SER A 24 3.17 -7.71 0.43
C SER A 24 2.85 -7.10 -0.95
N PRO A 25 3.65 -7.38 -2.00
CA PRO A 25 3.44 -6.76 -3.30
C PRO A 25 2.15 -7.23 -3.96
N ILE A 26 1.45 -6.31 -4.63
CA ILE A 26 0.18 -6.59 -5.30
C ILE A 26 0.33 -7.64 -6.42
N THR A 27 1.50 -7.72 -7.05
CA THR A 27 1.83 -8.70 -8.09
C THR A 27 1.59 -10.15 -7.64
N ARG A 28 1.97 -10.48 -6.39
CA ARG A 28 1.74 -11.83 -5.83
C ARG A 28 0.26 -12.15 -5.65
N PHE A 29 -0.53 -11.15 -5.27
CA PHE A 29 -1.98 -11.33 -5.15
C PHE A 29 -2.63 -11.42 -6.52
N ALA A 30 -2.20 -10.59 -7.47
CA ALA A 30 -2.68 -10.63 -8.84
C ALA A 30 -2.45 -12.01 -9.49
N ASP A 31 -1.27 -12.62 -9.29
CA ASP A 31 -0.98 -13.98 -9.77
C ASP A 31 -1.92 -15.03 -9.15
N ALA A 32 -2.27 -14.87 -7.88
CA ALA A 32 -3.19 -15.76 -7.19
C ALA A 32 -4.67 -15.57 -7.62
N ILE A 33 -5.07 -14.33 -7.92
CA ILE A 33 -6.45 -13.95 -8.27
C ILE A 33 -6.72 -14.24 -9.75
N LEU A 34 -5.85 -13.78 -10.64
CA LEU A 34 -6.04 -13.84 -12.09
C LEU A 34 -5.42 -15.11 -12.71
N GLY A 35 -4.48 -15.75 -11.99
CA GLY A 35 -3.64 -16.80 -12.51
C GLY A 35 -2.44 -16.27 -13.30
N ILE A 36 -1.33 -17.00 -13.23
CA ILE A 36 0.01 -16.63 -13.76
C ILE A 36 0.09 -16.34 -15.28
N HIS A 37 -0.97 -16.63 -16.03
CA HIS A 37 -1.03 -16.42 -17.49
C HIS A 37 -1.87 -15.20 -17.87
N ALA A 38 -2.63 -14.65 -16.93
CA ALA A 38 -3.51 -13.50 -17.12
C ALA A 38 -2.89 -12.18 -16.59
N THR A 39 -1.84 -12.26 -15.77
CA THR A 39 -1.13 -11.11 -15.20
C THR A 39 -0.23 -10.42 -16.25
N LYS A 40 -0.88 -9.74 -17.19
CA LYS A 40 -0.30 -8.64 -17.99
C LYS A 40 -0.59 -7.27 -17.37
N ILE A 41 -0.92 -7.21 -16.09
CA ILE A 41 -0.90 -5.92 -15.39
C ILE A 41 0.58 -5.58 -15.23
N GLU A 42 1.05 -4.61 -16.02
CA GLU A 42 2.40 -4.06 -15.89
C GLU A 42 2.46 -3.19 -14.62
N PHE A 43 2.35 -3.83 -13.46
CA PHE A 43 2.93 -3.26 -12.24
C PHE A 43 4.42 -3.10 -12.57
N GLY A 44 4.93 -1.87 -12.57
CA GLY A 44 6.24 -1.53 -13.11
C GLY A 44 7.33 -2.53 -12.69
N LYS A 45 8.35 -2.72 -13.54
CA LYS A 45 9.45 -3.71 -13.35
C LYS A 45 10.13 -3.68 -11.98
N GLU A 46 9.97 -2.60 -11.22
CA GLU A 46 10.38 -2.46 -9.84
C GLU A 46 9.11 -2.23 -9.03
N ASP A 47 8.72 -3.18 -8.16
CA ASP A 47 7.69 -2.96 -7.14
C ASP A 47 8.26 -1.94 -6.14
N PRO A 48 8.02 -0.62 -6.32
CA PRO A 48 8.68 0.40 -5.53
C PRO A 48 8.16 0.30 -4.10
N THR A 49 9.06 0.39 -3.13
CA THR A 49 8.67 0.29 -1.73
C THR A 49 8.25 1.64 -1.18
N VAL A 50 7.23 1.65 -0.35
CA VAL A 50 6.83 2.84 0.40
C VAL A 50 7.99 3.27 1.31
N ILE A 51 8.25 4.58 1.35
CA ILE A 51 9.23 5.18 2.26
C ILE A 51 8.96 4.79 3.72
N ASP A 52 10.04 4.54 4.46
CA ASP A 52 9.98 4.14 5.87
C ASP A 52 9.20 5.16 6.71
N HIS A 53 8.43 4.65 7.67
CA HIS A 53 7.51 5.40 8.53
C HIS A 53 6.53 6.30 7.78
N PHE A 54 6.28 6.02 6.50
CA PHE A 54 5.53 6.90 5.59
C PHE A 54 6.07 8.35 5.54
N GLY A 55 7.32 8.56 5.97
CA GLY A 55 7.93 9.90 6.08
C GLY A 55 7.51 10.70 7.33
N TYR A 56 6.71 10.16 8.25
CA TYR A 56 6.19 10.92 9.40
C TYR A 56 7.27 11.37 10.40
N ASN A 57 8.42 10.70 10.44
CA ASN A 57 9.55 11.10 11.30
C ASN A 57 10.10 12.51 10.99
N ASN A 58 9.81 13.06 9.81
CA ASN A 58 10.24 14.39 9.40
C ASN A 58 9.14 15.47 9.52
N ASN A 59 8.04 15.18 10.22
CA ASN A 59 6.83 16.03 10.27
C ASN A 59 6.26 16.37 8.88
N THR A 60 6.39 15.43 7.93
CA THR A 60 5.87 15.53 6.56
C THR A 60 4.70 14.58 6.33
N TYR A 61 3.91 14.82 5.30
CA TYR A 61 2.88 13.89 4.83
C TYR A 61 3.45 12.93 3.77
N LEU A 62 2.86 11.74 3.65
CA LEU A 62 3.30 10.71 2.72
C LEU A 62 3.30 11.22 1.27
N GLY A 63 2.26 11.95 0.88
CA GLY A 63 2.13 12.52 -0.46
C GLY A 63 3.21 13.54 -0.84
N HIS A 64 3.97 14.08 0.10
CA HIS A 64 5.10 14.97 -0.25
C HIS A 64 6.28 14.23 -0.89
N TYR A 65 6.29 12.90 -0.85
CA TYR A 65 7.35 12.06 -1.44
C TYR A 65 7.01 11.52 -2.83
N TYR A 66 5.83 11.83 -3.36
CA TYR A 66 5.36 11.32 -4.65
C TYR A 66 4.81 12.46 -5.51
N ASP A 67 5.36 12.60 -6.72
CA ASP A 67 4.91 13.61 -7.68
C ASP A 67 3.66 13.16 -8.45
N GLU A 68 3.37 11.86 -8.44
CA GLU A 68 2.25 11.24 -9.15
C GLU A 68 1.31 10.52 -8.17
N THR A 69 0.13 10.16 -8.65
CA THR A 69 -0.81 9.37 -7.85
C THR A 69 -0.33 7.93 -7.74
N MET A 70 -0.08 7.49 -6.52
CA MET A 70 0.37 6.13 -6.23
C MET A 70 -0.69 5.36 -5.46
N TYR A 71 -0.82 4.07 -5.75
CA TYR A 71 -1.72 3.17 -5.05
C TYR A 71 -0.93 2.21 -4.18
N PHE A 72 -1.49 1.82 -3.06
CA PHE A 72 -0.90 0.77 -2.24
C PHE A 72 -1.95 0.14 -1.36
N SER A 73 -1.65 -1.07 -0.92
CA SER A 73 -2.51 -1.80 -0.03
C SER A 73 -1.78 -2.04 1.29
N VAL A 74 -2.52 -1.96 2.38
CA VAL A 74 -2.05 -2.30 3.72
C VAL A 74 -2.79 -3.54 4.17
N THR A 75 -2.08 -4.65 4.25
CA THR A 75 -2.61 -5.92 4.78
C THR A 75 -2.63 -5.91 6.30
N GLN A 76 -3.34 -6.87 6.90
CA GLN A 76 -3.22 -7.11 8.33
C GLN A 76 -1.78 -7.51 8.72
N MET A 77 -1.10 -8.27 7.85
CA MET A 77 0.28 -8.67 8.06
C MET A 77 1.24 -7.48 8.11
N ASP A 78 1.10 -6.52 7.18
CA ASP A 78 1.91 -5.29 7.14
C ASP A 78 1.80 -4.51 8.46
N GLN A 79 0.61 -4.45 9.06
CA GLN A 79 0.34 -3.73 10.31
C GLN A 79 0.95 -4.39 11.54
N ILE A 80 1.13 -5.72 11.53
CA ILE A 80 1.49 -6.50 12.73
C ILE A 80 2.95 -6.92 12.72
N ILE A 81 3.52 -7.21 11.54
CA ILE A 81 4.80 -7.89 11.45
C ILE A 81 5.97 -7.07 12.01
N TYR A 82 5.94 -5.75 11.80
CA TYR A 82 6.98 -4.84 12.26
C TYR A 82 6.97 -4.62 13.78
N ASP A 83 5.86 -4.93 14.46
CA ASP A 83 5.77 -4.85 15.92
C ASP A 83 5.97 -6.21 16.60
N THR A 84 5.67 -7.32 15.93
CA THR A 84 5.58 -8.65 16.57
C THR A 84 6.69 -9.62 16.20
N VAL A 85 7.35 -9.44 15.05
CA VAL A 85 8.41 -10.34 14.60
C VAL A 85 9.77 -9.68 14.82
N PRO A 86 10.65 -10.23 15.70
CA PRO A 86 11.91 -9.57 16.09
C PRO A 86 12.83 -9.15 14.94
N THR A 87 12.86 -9.92 13.85
CA THR A 87 13.68 -9.59 12.68
C THR A 87 13.14 -8.40 11.90
N TYR A 88 11.81 -8.23 11.85
CA TYR A 88 11.17 -7.09 11.19
C TYR A 88 11.19 -5.84 12.08
N SER A 89 10.98 -6.00 13.40
CA SER A 89 11.09 -4.88 14.33
C SER A 89 12.51 -4.31 14.41
N ALA A 90 13.54 -5.16 14.29
CA ALA A 90 14.94 -4.71 14.20
C ALA A 90 15.25 -3.93 12.91
N VAL A 91 14.56 -4.25 11.80
CA VAL A 91 14.63 -3.49 10.55
C VAL A 91 13.91 -2.15 10.71
N GLY A 92 12.78 -2.13 11.43
CA GLY A 92 12.17 -0.91 11.95
C GLY A 92 11.57 0.02 10.89
N ARG A 93 11.22 -0.48 9.70
CA ARG A 93 10.66 0.36 8.62
C ARG A 93 9.31 0.99 8.97
N PHE A 94 8.52 0.33 9.81
CA PHE A 94 7.21 0.80 10.26
C PHE A 94 6.99 0.41 11.73
N ASN A 95 6.02 1.04 12.37
CA ASN A 95 5.51 0.70 13.69
C ASN A 95 4.01 0.99 13.78
N TYR A 96 3.36 0.55 14.85
CA TYR A 96 1.93 0.78 15.11
C TYR A 96 1.45 2.23 14.89
N TYR A 97 2.21 3.23 15.35
CA TYR A 97 1.82 4.64 15.25
C TYR A 97 1.85 5.17 13.82
N ASP A 98 2.70 4.61 12.96
CA ASP A 98 2.77 4.99 11.55
C ASP A 98 1.44 4.73 10.85
N PHE A 99 0.80 3.58 11.14
CA PHE A 99 -0.52 3.24 10.59
C PHE A 99 -1.65 4.08 11.19
N ILE A 100 -1.53 4.55 12.44
CA ILE A 100 -2.47 5.53 13.01
C ILE A 100 -2.35 6.86 12.28
N ASN A 101 -1.12 7.35 12.09
CA ASN A 101 -0.85 8.62 11.42
C ASN A 101 -1.30 8.59 9.96
N LEU A 102 -1.13 7.44 9.28
CA LEU A 102 -1.62 7.23 7.93
C LEU A 102 -3.14 7.44 7.81
N ASN A 103 -3.90 7.11 8.85
CA ASN A 103 -5.35 7.34 8.88
C ASN A 103 -5.73 8.82 8.96
N GLN A 104 -4.78 9.68 9.32
CA GLN A 104 -4.96 11.12 9.50
C GLN A 104 -4.25 11.94 8.41
N ASP A 105 -3.53 11.27 7.51
CA ASP A 105 -2.77 11.93 6.46
C ASP A 105 -3.70 12.51 5.38
N PRO A 106 -3.75 13.84 5.21
CA PRO A 106 -4.65 14.49 4.27
C PRO A 106 -4.29 14.23 2.79
N THR A 107 -3.11 13.67 2.52
CA THR A 107 -2.64 13.31 1.18
C THR A 107 -2.98 11.88 0.79
N VAL A 108 -3.60 11.11 1.69
CA VAL A 108 -3.94 9.70 1.49
C VAL A 108 -5.44 9.50 1.55
N ASP A 109 -6.01 9.04 0.45
CA ASP A 109 -7.42 8.68 0.35
C ASP A 109 -7.58 7.16 0.52
N ARG A 110 -8.47 6.76 1.43
CA ARG A 110 -8.81 5.34 1.61
C ARG A 110 -9.93 4.95 0.66
N LEU A 111 -9.60 4.14 -0.33
CA LEU A 111 -10.53 3.73 -1.40
C LEU A 111 -11.34 2.49 -1.03
N TYR A 112 -10.72 1.59 -0.28
CA TYR A 112 -11.37 0.38 0.21
C TYR A 112 -10.89 0.09 1.63
N HIS A 113 -11.78 -0.45 2.45
CA HIS A 113 -11.39 -1.06 3.71
C HIS A 113 -12.32 -2.20 4.07
N ASN A 114 -11.74 -3.21 4.72
CA ASN A 114 -12.47 -4.16 5.51
C ASN A 114 -11.87 -4.17 6.94
N ARG A 115 -12.15 -5.21 7.72
CA ARG A 115 -11.66 -5.30 9.11
C ARG A 115 -10.17 -5.63 9.22
N GLU A 116 -9.52 -6.00 8.12
CA GLU A 116 -8.18 -6.59 8.11
C GLU A 116 -7.22 -5.82 7.18
N SER A 117 -7.69 -5.39 6.01
CA SER A 117 -6.92 -4.67 5.00
C SER A 117 -7.62 -3.40 4.52
N PHE A 118 -6.81 -2.50 3.97
CA PHE A 118 -7.32 -1.33 3.27
C PHE A 118 -6.44 -1.01 2.05
N VAL A 119 -7.06 -0.37 1.05
CA VAL A 119 -6.41 0.10 -0.18
C VAL A 119 -6.47 1.61 -0.20
N CYS A 120 -5.34 2.24 -0.47
CA CYS A 120 -5.16 3.68 -0.44
C CYS A 120 -4.67 4.21 -1.79
N ALA A 121 -4.99 5.47 -2.05
CA ALA A 121 -4.33 6.29 -3.06
C ALA A 121 -3.62 7.47 -2.38
N ILE A 122 -2.43 7.78 -2.86
CA ILE A 122 -1.61 8.92 -2.46
C ILE A 122 -1.81 10.01 -3.52
N ASN A 123 -2.07 11.25 -3.11
CA ASN A 123 -2.26 12.39 -4.01
C ASN A 123 -3.33 12.15 -5.09
N LEU A 124 -4.47 11.54 -4.73
CA LEU A 124 -5.57 11.35 -5.67
C LEU A 124 -6.13 12.74 -6.05
N PRO A 125 -6.23 13.09 -7.35
CA PRO A 125 -6.76 14.38 -7.77
C PRO A 125 -8.22 14.50 -7.33
N ARG A 126 -8.53 15.56 -6.58
CA ARG A 126 -9.91 15.87 -6.23
C ARG A 126 -10.57 16.52 -7.44
N SER A 127 -11.58 15.87 -8.01
CA SER A 127 -12.44 16.49 -9.02
C SER A 127 -13.08 17.76 -8.44
N LEU A 128 -12.82 18.90 -9.07
CA LEU A 128 -13.42 20.20 -8.77
C LEU A 128 -14.92 20.21 -9.04
#